data_AF-A0A9D5LYX8-F1
#
_entry.id   AF-A0A9D5LYX8-F1
#
_cell.length_a   1.000
_cell.length_b   1.000
_cell.length_c   1.000
_cell.angle_alpha   90.00
_cell.angle_beta   90.00
_cell.angle_gamma   90.00
#
_symmetry.space_group_name_H-M   'P 1'
#
loop_
_entity.id
_entity.type
_entity.pdbx_description
1 polymer ?
#
loop_
_entity_poly.entity_id
_entity_poly.type
_entity_poly.pdbx_seq_one_letter_code
_entity_poly.pdbx_strand_id
1 'polypeptide(L)' 'MIISQHDQISLYVSFLVFSINLFSQELYAPRNIKKAYEKQTRTINGKPGKNYWQNDGNYTIVLR' A
#
# COMPACT_ATOMS: atom_id res chain seq x y z
N MET A 1 5.70 30.36 -38.03
CA MET A 1 5.61 30.53 -36.56
C MET A 1 6.74 29.71 -35.96
N ILE A 2 7.89 30.33 -35.70
CA ILE A 2 9.07 29.65 -35.13
C ILE A 2 9.08 30.01 -33.64
N ILE A 3 8.97 29.00 -32.79
CA ILE A 3 8.96 29.16 -31.33
C ILE A 3 10.37 29.56 -30.88
N SER A 4 10.50 30.54 -29.96
CA SER A 4 11.80 31.04 -29.54
C SER A 4 12.52 30.09 -28.56
N GLN A 5 13.85 30.18 -28.46
CA GLN A 5 14.64 29.32 -27.57
C GLN A 5 14.23 29.46 -26.09
N HIS A 6 13.79 30.64 -25.67
CA HIS A 6 13.31 30.87 -24.30
C HIS A 6 11.95 30.19 -24.05
N ASP A 7 11.07 30.17 -25.04
CA ASP A 7 9.77 29.50 -24.96
C ASP A 7 9.95 27.98 -24.83
N GLN A 8 10.93 27.42 -25.55
CA GLN A 8 11.30 26.01 -25.43
C GLN A 8 11.77 25.67 -24.01
N ILE A 9 12.64 26.50 -23.43
CA ILE A 9 13.15 26.30 -22.06
C ILE A 9 12.01 26.36 -21.05
N SER A 10 11.10 27.35 -21.17
CA SER A 10 9.92 27.46 -20.31
C SER A 10 9.02 26.22 -20.40
N LEU A 11 8.87 25.65 -21.60
CA LEU A 11 8.10 24.42 -21.82
C LEU A 11 8.74 23.21 -21.12
N TYR A 12 10.07 23.05 -21.24
CA TYR A 12 10.81 21.96 -20.58
C TYR A 12 10.76 22.07 -19.06
N VAL A 13 10.90 23.28 -18.52
CA VAL A 13 10.79 23.53 -17.07
C VAL A 13 9.38 23.21 -16.56
N SER A 14 8.35 23.62 -17.29
CA SER A 14 6.97 23.30 -16.94
C SER A 14 6.70 21.78 -16.93
N PHE A 15 7.21 21.07 -17.93
CA PHE A 15 7.11 19.61 -18.00
C PHE A 15 7.83 18.91 -16.84
N LEU A 16 9.02 19.39 -16.47
CA LEU A 16 9.80 18.84 -15.36
C LEU A 16 9.09 19.04 -14.01
N VAL A 17 8.47 20.21 -13.79
CA VAL A 17 7.65 20.49 -12.60
C VAL A 17 6.35 19.68 -12.58
N PHE A 18 5.80 19.29 -13.73
CA PHE A 18 4.62 18.42 -13.74
C PHE A 18 4.96 16.97 -13.40
N SER A 19 6.16 16.51 -13.78
CA SER A 19 6.61 15.13 -13.57
C SER A 19 6.78 14.74 -12.10
N ILE A 20 7.04 15.69 -11.19
CA ILE A 20 7.23 15.41 -9.76
C ILE A 20 5.95 14.99 -9.03
N ASN A 21 4.78 15.11 -9.66
CA ASN A 21 3.49 14.73 -9.07
C ASN A 21 2.98 13.35 -9.52
N LEU A 22 3.81 12.57 -10.21
CA LEU A 22 3.48 11.20 -10.63
C LEU A 22 3.61 10.23 -9.44
N PHE A 23 2.70 10.32 -8.48
CA PHE A 23 2.58 9.33 -7.41
C PHE A 23 1.80 8.10 -7.89
N SER A 24 2.26 6.90 -7.51
CA SER A 24 1.52 5.65 -7.76
C SER A 24 0.18 5.67 -7.01
N GLN A 25 -0.84 5.07 -7.61
CA GLN A 25 -2.09 4.79 -6.92
C GLN A 25 -1.84 3.85 -5.73
N GLU A 26 -2.61 4.04 -4.66
CA GLU A 26 -2.64 3.07 -3.58
C GLU A 26 -3.19 1.73 -4.08
N LEU A 27 -2.63 0.64 -3.56
CA LEU A 27 -3.08 -0.71 -3.92
C LEU A 27 -4.52 -0.90 -3.43
N TYR A 28 -5.42 -1.29 -4.35
CA TYR A 28 -6.79 -1.64 -3.98
C TYR A 28 -6.80 -2.74 -2.92
N ALA A 29 -7.35 -2.44 -1.76
CA ALA A 29 -7.53 -3.41 -0.67
C ALA A 29 -8.96 -4.00 -0.72
N PRO A 30 -9.11 -5.30 -1.05
CA PRO A 30 -10.42 -5.96 -1.01
C PRO A 30 -11.01 -5.98 0.41
N ARG A 31 -12.34 -6.11 0.52
CA ARG A 31 -13.08 -6.04 1.80
C ARG A 31 -12.59 -7.02 2.87
N ASN A 32 -12.24 -8.24 2.48
CA ASN A 32 -11.69 -9.25 3.39
C ASN A 32 -10.30 -8.86 3.94
N ILE A 33 -9.45 -8.25 3.11
CA ILE A 33 -8.13 -7.77 3.53
C ILE A 33 -8.27 -6.57 4.48
N LYS A 34 -9.18 -5.64 4.20
CA LYS A 34 -9.51 -4.54 5.12
C LYS A 34 -9.94 -5.07 6.50
N LYS A 35 -10.87 -6.03 6.52
CA LYS A 35 -11.30 -6.70 7.77
C LYS A 35 -10.15 -7.41 8.49
N ALA A 36 -9.18 -7.98 7.76
CA ALA A 36 -8.01 -8.62 8.37
C ALA A 36 -7.06 -7.61 9.03
N TYR A 37 -6.94 -6.40 8.47
CA TYR A 37 -6.20 -5.29 9.08
C TYR A 37 -6.91 -4.79 10.34
N GLU A 38 -8.23 -4.55 10.26
CA GLU A 38 -9.07 -4.14 11.40
C GLU A 38 -8.99 -5.13 12.56
N LYS A 39 -8.99 -6.44 12.25
CA LYS A 39 -8.87 -7.51 13.26
C LYS A 39 -7.42 -7.77 13.71
N GLN A 40 -6.45 -7.04 13.17
CA GLN A 40 -5.02 -7.23 13.42
C GLN A 40 -4.55 -8.67 13.19
N THR A 41 -5.22 -9.43 12.31
CA THR A 41 -4.78 -10.76 11.90
C THR A 41 -3.76 -10.68 10.78
N ARG A 42 -3.70 -9.56 10.04
CA ARG A 42 -2.72 -9.30 8.98
C ARG A 42 -2.18 -7.88 9.09
N THR A 43 -0.92 -7.66 8.76
CA THR A 43 -0.32 -6.33 8.63
C THR A 43 -0.42 -5.81 7.19
N ILE A 44 -0.30 -4.48 7.01
CA ILE A 44 -0.33 -3.86 5.67
C ILE A 44 0.79 -4.39 4.76
N ASN A 45 1.94 -4.73 5.34
CA ASN A 45 3.08 -5.34 4.65
C ASN A 45 2.90 -6.86 4.40
N GLY A 46 1.72 -7.42 4.66
CA GLY A 46 1.39 -8.81 4.40
C GLY A 46 1.87 -9.82 5.45
N LYS A 47 2.62 -9.39 6.47
CA LYS A 47 3.04 -10.26 7.58
C LYS A 47 1.84 -10.63 8.47
N PRO A 48 1.85 -11.81 9.12
CA PRO A 48 0.95 -12.14 10.22
C PRO A 48 0.84 -10.99 11.23
N GLY A 49 -0.39 -10.64 11.60
CA GLY A 49 -0.64 -9.65 12.65
C GLY A 49 -0.63 -10.27 14.05
N LYS A 50 -0.77 -9.43 15.08
CA LYS A 50 -0.78 -9.87 16.48
C LYS A 50 -1.81 -10.96 16.77
N ASN A 51 -2.97 -10.89 16.12
CA ASN A 51 -4.08 -11.81 16.32
C ASN A 51 -4.13 -12.90 15.23
N TYR A 52 -3.02 -13.13 14.50
CA TYR A 52 -2.99 -14.09 13.40
C TYR A 52 -3.29 -15.52 13.88
N TRP A 53 -2.73 -15.91 15.02
CA TRP A 53 -3.01 -17.21 15.63
C TRP A 53 -4.32 -17.14 16.40
N GLN A 54 -5.37 -17.77 15.87
CA GLN A 54 -6.71 -17.83 16.48
C GLN A 54 -7.07 -19.21 17.03
N ASN A 55 -6.26 -20.22 16.75
CA ASN A 55 -6.47 -21.59 17.20
C ASN A 55 -5.46 -21.90 18.30
N ASP A 56 -5.70 -21.45 19.52
CA ASP A 56 -5.17 -22.15 20.68
C ASP A 56 -6.11 -23.31 21.01
N GLY A 57 -5.59 -24.53 21.02
CA GLY A 57 -6.34 -25.70 21.45
C GLY A 57 -6.08 -25.94 22.92
N ASN A 58 -7.06 -25.70 23.79
CA ASN A 58 -6.98 -26.17 25.17
C ASN A 58 -7.35 -27.66 25.20
N TYR A 59 -6.36 -28.53 25.36
CA TYR A 59 -6.56 -29.97 25.53
C TYR A 59 -6.07 -30.43 26.90
N THR A 60 -6.94 -31.12 27.63
CA THR A 60 -6.56 -31.84 28.84
C THR A 60 -6.13 -33.25 28.45
N ILE A 61 -4.84 -33.55 28.50
CA ILE A 61 -4.33 -34.92 28.33
C ILE A 61 -4.52 -35.63 29.67
N VAL A 62 -5.52 -36.50 29.76
CA VAL A 62 -5.68 -37.41 30.90
C VAL A 62 -4.98 -38.71 30.56
N LEU A 63 -3.95 -39.05 31.33
CA LEU A 63 -3.37 -40.40 31.33
C LEU A 63 -4.33 -41.33 32.07
N ARG A 64 -4.70 -42.44 31.43
CA ARG A 64 -5.50 -43.51 32.02
C ARG A 64 -4.60 -44.55 32.67
#